data_AF-A0A942J865-F1
#
_entry.id   AF-A0A942J865-F1
#
_cell.length_a   1.000
_cell.length_b   1.000
_cell.length_c   1.000
_cell.angle_alpha   90.00
_cell.angle_beta   90.00
_cell.angle_gamma   90.00
#
_symmetry.space_group_name_H-M   'P 1'
#
loop_
_entity.id
_entity.type
_entity.pdbx_description
1 polymer ?
#
loop_
_entity_poly.entity_id
_entity_poly.type
_entity_poly.pdbx_seq_one_letter_code
_entity_poly.pdbx_strand_id
1 'polypeptide(L)'
;MSKLVKSSKIVLNLEVHLYKEDEYFVAFCPALNLSAYGDTKTKAKRAFETELNIFIEESHKKGTFEKYLLQQGWQLKQLPKPQYQQPPLQKLKKPSSKATYTEVFNTEIAIPCC
;
A
#
# COMPACT_ATOMS: atom_id res chain seq x y z
N MET A 1 21.12 -4.29 -28.84
CA MET A 1 20.33 -5.43 -28.33
C MET A 1 19.57 -4.97 -27.09
N SER A 2 18.37 -4.43 -27.26
CA SER A 2 17.50 -3.98 -26.16
C SER A 2 16.95 -5.22 -25.45
N LYS A 3 17.34 -5.43 -24.19
CA LYS A 3 16.75 -6.47 -23.34
C LYS A 3 15.25 -6.21 -23.22
N LEU A 4 14.46 -7.22 -23.56
CA LEU A 4 13.02 -7.26 -23.39
C LEU A 4 12.72 -7.26 -21.88
N VAL A 5 12.46 -6.08 -21.30
CA VAL A 5 12.06 -5.91 -19.90
C VAL A 5 10.69 -6.56 -19.73
N LYS A 6 10.65 -7.69 -19.04
CA LYS A 6 9.44 -8.51 -18.89
C LYS A 6 8.58 -7.89 -17.78
N SER A 7 7.61 -7.05 -18.16
CA SER A 7 6.72 -6.38 -17.20
C SER A 7 5.80 -7.38 -16.50
N SER A 8 6.15 -7.77 -15.28
CA SER A 8 5.36 -8.71 -14.45
C SER A 8 4.31 -7.95 -13.64
N LYS A 9 3.05 -7.94 -14.07
CA LYS A 9 1.96 -7.34 -13.26
C LYS A 9 1.80 -8.08 -11.92
N ILE A 10 2.08 -7.40 -10.82
CA ILE A 10 1.94 -7.93 -9.45
C ILE A 10 0.76 -7.23 -8.76
N VAL A 11 -0.38 -7.92 -8.68
CA VAL A 11 -1.54 -7.42 -7.95
C VAL A 11 -1.30 -7.52 -6.45
N LEU A 12 -1.36 -6.39 -5.75
CA LEU A 12 -1.33 -6.31 -4.29
C LEU A 12 -2.75 -6.11 -3.77
N ASN A 13 -3.03 -6.61 -2.56
CA ASN A 13 -4.25 -6.26 -1.84
C ASN A 13 -3.82 -5.54 -0.56
N LEU A 14 -4.31 -4.32 -0.35
CA LEU A 14 -3.87 -3.44 0.73
C LEU A 14 -5.06 -3.13 1.65
N GLU A 15 -4.90 -3.37 2.95
CA GLU A 15 -5.85 -2.84 3.92
C GLU A 15 -5.46 -1.41 4.30
N VAL A 16 -6.44 -0.50 4.26
CA VAL A 16 -6.25 0.90 4.62
C VAL A 16 -7.28 1.34 5.64
N HIS A 17 -6.81 2.06 6.64
CA HIS A 17 -7.60 2.48 7.79
C HIS A 17 -7.94 3.94 7.58
N LEU A 18 -9.23 4.27 7.56
CA LEU A 18 -9.70 5.64 7.35
C LEU A 18 -10.38 6.16 8.62
N TYR A 19 -9.67 6.96 9.39
CA TYR A 19 -10.16 7.50 10.66
C TYR A 19 -10.14 9.02 10.65
N LYS A 20 -10.96 9.61 11.52
CA LYS A 20 -10.97 11.05 11.75
C LYS A 20 -10.04 11.37 12.91
N GLU A 21 -9.15 12.34 12.71
CA GLU A 21 -8.24 12.88 13.71
C GLU A 21 -8.41 14.40 13.71
N ASP A 22 -8.98 14.94 14.78
CA ASP A 22 -9.39 16.33 14.91
C ASP A 22 -10.28 16.83 13.76
N GLU A 23 -9.81 17.77 12.94
CA GLU A 23 -10.51 18.33 11.78
C GLU A 23 -10.22 17.58 10.47
N TYR A 24 -9.30 16.61 10.49
CA TYR A 24 -8.81 15.90 9.31
C TYR A 24 -9.24 14.44 9.30
N PHE A 25 -9.23 13.85 8.10
CA PHE A 25 -9.34 12.41 7.88
C PHE A 25 -7.97 11.88 7.49
N VAL A 26 -7.58 10.76 8.08
CA VAL A 26 -6.30 10.08 7.85
C VAL A 26 -6.57 8.72 7.23
N ALA A 27 -5.94 8.45 6.10
CA ALA A 27 -5.89 7.16 5.42
C ALA A 27 -4.51 6.53 5.67
N PHE A 28 -4.46 5.42 6.40
CA PHE A 28 -3.22 4.75 6.78
C PHE A 28 -3.19 3.30 6.32
N CYS A 29 -2.14 2.90 5.62
CA CYS A 29 -1.87 1.52 5.23
C CYS A 29 -0.76 0.92 6.10
N PRO A 30 -1.10 0.03 7.05
CA PRO A 30 -0.11 -0.59 7.93
C PRO A 30 0.90 -1.46 7.17
N ALA A 31 0.45 -2.13 6.10
CA ALA A 31 1.29 -3.06 5.35
C ALA A 31 2.44 -2.37 4.58
N LEU A 32 2.29 -1.09 4.27
CA LEU A 32 3.32 -0.28 3.60
C LEU A 32 3.90 0.81 4.51
N ASN A 33 3.38 0.96 5.73
CA ASN A 33 3.65 2.09 6.61
C ASN A 33 3.51 3.44 5.89
N LEU A 34 2.42 3.60 5.13
CA LEU A 34 2.14 4.79 4.32
C LEU A 34 0.85 5.45 4.82
N SER A 35 0.82 6.78 4.93
CA SER A 35 -0.35 7.53 5.37
C SER A 35 -0.53 8.80 4.58
N ALA A 36 -1.77 9.16 4.28
CA ALA A 36 -2.14 10.47 3.75
C ALA A 36 -3.33 11.05 4.51
N TYR A 37 -3.58 12.34 4.37
CA TYR A 37 -4.67 13.02 5.06
C TYR A 37 -5.41 14.01 4.17
N GLY A 38 -6.59 14.44 4.63
CA GLY A 38 -7.38 15.47 3.97
C GLY A 38 -8.52 15.97 4.85
N ASP A 39 -9.04 17.16 4.56
CA ASP A 39 -10.17 17.78 5.25
C ASP A 39 -11.50 17.02 5.03
N THR A 40 -11.55 16.10 4.06
CA THR A 40 -12.67 15.19 3.84
C THR A 40 -12.19 13.77 3.59
N LYS A 41 -13.04 12.77 3.85
CA LYS A 41 -12.77 11.34 3.54
C LYS A 41 -12.30 11.15 2.10
N THR A 42 -12.99 11.78 1.15
CA THR A 42 -12.68 11.69 -0.29
C THR A 42 -11.30 12.27 -0.60
N LYS A 43 -10.95 13.40 0.01
CA LYS A 43 -9.63 14.02 -0.19
C LYS A 43 -8.51 13.18 0.44
N ALA A 44 -8.71 12.65 1.64
CA ALA A 44 -7.75 11.76 2.28
C ALA A 44 -7.50 10.50 1.43
N LYS A 45 -8.57 9.89 0.89
CA LYS A 45 -8.45 8.74 -0.02
C LYS A 45 -7.71 9.09 -1.31
N ARG A 46 -8.05 10.20 -1.97
CA ARG A 46 -7.38 10.63 -3.21
C ARG A 46 -5.91 10.99 -2.98
N ALA A 47 -5.61 11.64 -1.84
CA ALA A 47 -4.25 11.94 -1.44
C ALA A 47 -3.46 10.63 -1.24
N PHE A 48 -4.05 9.64 -0.56
CA PHE A 48 -3.44 8.34 -0.37
C PHE A 48 -3.18 7.61 -1.70
N GLU A 49 -4.14 7.57 -2.62
CA GLU A 49 -3.95 6.97 -3.95
C GLU A 49 -2.81 7.64 -4.73
N THR A 50 -2.70 8.96 -4.62
CA THR A 50 -1.62 9.74 -5.26
C THR A 50 -0.27 9.41 -4.65
N GLU A 51 -0.18 9.42 -3.33
CA GLU A 51 1.04 9.12 -2.59
C GLU A 51 1.50 7.67 -2.79
N LEU A 52 0.56 6.73 -2.83
CA LEU A 52 0.83 5.32 -3.15
C LEU A 52 1.44 5.17 -4.54
N ASN A 53 0.87 5.85 -5.56
CA ASN A 53 1.41 5.81 -6.92
C ASN A 53 2.84 6.38 -6.98
N ILE A 54 3.09 7.53 -6.34
CA ILE A 54 4.41 8.14 -6.28
C ILE A 54 5.40 7.22 -5.55
N PHE A 55 4.98 6.64 -4.42
CA PHE A 55 5.81 5.72 -3.64
C PHE A 55 6.24 4.53 -4.49
N ILE A 56 5.32 3.89 -5.20
CA ILE A 56 5.60 2.72 -6.05
C ILE A 56 6.50 3.12 -7.21
N GLU A 57 6.20 4.22 -7.90
CA GLU A 57 7.00 4.70 -9.03
C GLU A 57 8.44 5.01 -8.62
N GLU A 58 8.64 5.75 -7.53
CA GLU A 58 9.97 6.17 -7.09
C GLU A 58 10.79 5.01 -6.51
N SER A 59 10.16 4.16 -5.71
CA SER A 59 10.82 2.97 -5.16
C SER A 59 11.15 1.94 -6.25
N HIS A 60 10.34 1.88 -7.31
CA HIS A 60 10.61 1.07 -8.48
C HIS A 60 11.79 1.61 -9.29
N LYS A 61 11.80 2.90 -9.65
CA LYS A 61 12.91 3.56 -10.35
C LYS A 61 14.24 3.37 -9.63
N LYS A 62 14.22 3.38 -8.30
CA LYS A 62 15.41 3.18 -7.44
C LYS A 62 15.79 1.70 -7.26
N GLY A 63 14.96 0.75 -7.72
CA GLY A 63 15.18 -0.68 -7.53
C GLY A 63 15.06 -1.14 -6.07
N THR A 64 14.43 -0.34 -5.21
CA THR A 64 14.35 -0.59 -3.76
C THR A 64 13.01 -1.16 -3.31
N PHE A 65 12.01 -1.20 -4.20
CA PHE A 65 10.64 -1.58 -3.84
C PHE A 65 10.53 -3.01 -3.26
N GLU A 66 11.11 -4.01 -3.93
CA GLU A 66 11.06 -5.40 -3.44
C GLU A 66 11.76 -5.54 -2.08
N LYS A 67 12.94 -4.93 -1.93
CA LYS A 67 13.67 -4.92 -0.65
C LYS A 67 12.83 -4.29 0.46
N TYR A 68 12.12 -3.19 0.16
CA TYR A 68 11.23 -2.54 1.12
C TYR A 68 10.08 -3.46 1.54
N LEU A 69 9.40 -4.11 0.59
CA LEU A 69 8.32 -5.05 0.89
C LEU A 69 8.81 -6.17 1.83
N LEU A 70 9.96 -6.77 1.53
CA LEU A 70 10.55 -7.81 2.38
C LEU A 70 10.88 -7.28 3.78
N GLN A 71 11.37 -6.04 3.91
CA GLN A 71 11.61 -5.38 5.20
C GLN A 71 10.34 -5.10 5.99
N GLN A 72 9.23 -4.79 5.30
CA GLN A 72 7.91 -4.66 5.92
C GLN A 72 7.27 -6.03 6.24
N GLY A 73 7.96 -7.14 6.00
CA GLY A 73 7.50 -8.49 6.33
C GLY A 73 6.62 -9.14 5.27
N TRP A 74 6.55 -8.58 4.06
CA TRP A 74 5.87 -9.23 2.95
C TRP A 74 6.60 -10.50 2.55
N GLN A 75 5.84 -11.54 2.22
CA GLN A 75 6.39 -12.79 1.72
C GLN A 75 6.09 -12.93 0.23
N LEU A 76 7.14 -13.12 -0.56
CA LEU A 76 7.03 -13.51 -1.95
C LEU A 76 6.78 -15.02 -2.03
N LYS A 77 5.56 -15.42 -2.37
CA LYS A 77 5.25 -16.81 -2.69
C LYS A 77 5.42 -17.01 -4.19
N GLN A 78 6.30 -17.93 -4.57
CA GLN A 78 6.45 -18.37 -5.96
C GLN A 78 5.55 -19.58 -6.21
N LEU A 79 4.33 -19.39 -6.69
CA LEU A 79 3.42 -20.48 -7.09
C LEU A 79 2.71 -20.13 -8.39
N PRO A 80 2.81 -20.96 -9.43
CA PRO A 80 3.02 -20.66 -10.87
C PRO A 80 3.20 -19.21 -11.38
N LYS A 81 2.75 -18.17 -10.65
CA LYS A 81 2.97 -16.73 -10.83
C LYS A 81 3.47 -16.12 -9.49
N PRO A 82 4.37 -15.13 -9.50
CA PRO A 82 4.80 -14.46 -8.27
C PRO A 82 3.63 -13.78 -7.56
N GLN A 83 3.39 -14.09 -6.29
CA GLN A 83 2.35 -13.48 -5.47
C GLN A 83 2.94 -12.91 -4.18
N TYR A 84 2.69 -11.64 -3.91
CA TYR A 84 3.08 -10.98 -2.66
C TYR A 84 1.92 -11.06 -1.68
N GLN A 85 2.18 -11.62 -0.49
CA GLN A 85 1.21 -11.64 0.59
C GLN A 85 1.58 -10.57 1.62
N GLN A 86 0.60 -9.72 1.95
CA GLN A 86 0.74 -8.75 3.02
C GLN A 86 1.03 -9.51 4.33
N PRO A 87 1.94 -8.99 5.17
CA PRO A 87 2.16 -9.57 6.48
C PRO A 87 0.83 -9.60 7.26
N PRO A 88 0.65 -10.55 8.19
CA PRO A 88 -0.49 -10.53 9.09
C PRO A 88 -0.57 -9.17 9.75
N LEU A 89 -1.70 -8.48 9.55
CA LEU A 89 -1.90 -7.17 10.13
C LEU A 89 -1.76 -7.29 11.64
N GLN A 90 -0.77 -6.60 12.19
CA GLN A 90 -0.70 -6.43 13.63
C GLN A 90 -2.03 -5.81 14.04
N LYS A 91 -2.76 -6.46 14.94
CA LYS A 91 -4.03 -5.94 15.46
C LYS A 91 -3.75 -4.55 16.02
N LEU A 92 -4.02 -3.51 15.24
CA LEU A 92 -3.97 -2.14 15.74
C LEU A 92 -4.92 -2.11 16.92
N LYS A 93 -4.40 -1.71 18.09
CA LYS A 93 -5.24 -1.45 19.25
C LYS A 93 -6.23 -0.39 18.77
N LYS A 94 -7.49 -0.78 18.56
CA LYS A 94 -8.55 0.15 18.16
C LYS A 94 -8.48 1.31 19.16
N PRO A 95 -8.28 2.56 18.73
CA PRO A 95 -8.35 3.67 19.66
C PRO A 95 -9.75 3.61 20.31
N SER A 96 -9.78 3.72 21.63
CA SER A 96 -10.98 3.55 22.46
C SER A 96 -12.11 4.55 22.15
N SER A 97 -11.86 5.51 21.26
CA SER A 97 -12.79 6.54 20.83
C SER A 97 -13.55 6.14 19.57
N LYS A 98 -14.78 5.67 19.77
CA LYS A 98 -16.02 5.56 18.95
C LYS A 98 -16.12 5.99 17.45
N ALA A 99 -15.06 6.33 16.70
CA ALA A 99 -15.19 6.82 15.30
C ALA A 99 -14.08 6.34 14.34
N THR A 100 -13.60 5.10 14.50
CA THR A 100 -12.68 4.48 13.53
C THR A 100 -13.47 3.71 12.48
N TYR A 101 -13.28 4.03 11.20
CA TYR A 101 -13.86 3.29 10.08
C TYR A 101 -12.73 2.59 9.31
N THR A 102 -12.87 1.29 9.06
CA THR A 102 -11.86 0.51 8.35
C THR A 102 -12.39 0.25 6.94
N GLU A 103 -11.80 0.90 5.93
CA GLU A 103 -12.10 0.60 4.52
C GLU A 103 -10.99 -0.27 3.93
N VAL A 104 -11.24 -1.57 3.83
CA VAL A 104 -10.40 -2.40 2.98
C VAL A 104 -10.72 -2.05 1.53
N PHE A 105 -9.74 -1.51 0.80
CA PHE A 105 -9.88 -1.31 -0.64
C PHE A 105 -8.87 -2.15 -1.41
N ASN A 106 -9.34 -2.76 -2.50
CA ASN A 106 -8.47 -3.54 -3.36
C ASN A 106 -7.81 -2.58 -4.36
N THR A 107 -6.48 -2.54 -4.40
CA THR A 107 -5.76 -1.77 -5.41
C THR A 107 -4.88 -2.70 -6.23
N GLU A 108 -5.29 -2.95 -7.48
CA GLU A 108 -4.43 -3.64 -8.43
C GLU A 108 -3.32 -2.71 -8.86
N ILE A 109 -2.09 -3.04 -8.48
CA ILE A 109 -0.91 -2.29 -8.88
C ILE A 109 -0.22 -3.10 -9.98
N ALA A 110 0.19 -2.46 -11.07
CA ALA A 110 1.10 -3.08 -12.02
C ALA A 110 2.52 -2.65 -11.65
N ILE A 111 3.27 -3.50 -10.94
CA ILE A 111 4.70 -3.26 -10.72
C ILE A 111 5.42 -3.70 -12.01
N PRO A 112 6.04 -2.82 -12.79
CA PRO A 112 6.87 -3.28 -13.91
C PRO A 112 8.04 -4.09 -13.34
N CYS A 113 8.14 -5.39 -13.61
CA CYS A 113 9.40 -6.10 -13.31
C CYS A 113 10.52 -5.52 -14.18
N CYS A 114 11.67 -5.28 -13.57
CA CYS A 114 12.95 -5.10 -14.27
C CYS A 114 13.40 -6.42 -14.91
#